data_AF-A0A9E2IAK1-F1
#
_entry.id   AF-A0A9E2IAK1-F1
#
_cell.length_a   1.000
_cell.length_b   1.000
_cell.length_c   1.000
_cell.angle_alpha   90.00
_cell.angle_beta   90.00
_cell.angle_gamma   90.00
#
_symmetry.space_group_name_H-M   'P 1'
#
loop_
_entity.id
_entity.type
_entity.pdbx_description
1 polymer ?
#
loop_
_entity_poly.entity_id
_entity_poly.type
_entity_poly.pdbx_seq_one_letter_code
_entity_poly.pdbx_strand_id
1 'polypeptide(L)'
;MAFNFKGTRYAVRFWKDILIEICNVMSSMHRNNFERVLTLQGRKRPYFTKNANELRLPEKIKNTDIFAETNLSANGIVKMGLDVLSLFGYRKEDFTIEAH
;
A
#
# COMPACT_ATOMS: atom_id res chain seq x y z
N MET A 1 3.89 -16.04 -3.63
CA MET A 1 3.28 -15.04 -4.53
C MET A 1 4.30 -13.93 -4.78
N ALA A 2 4.17 -13.19 -5.86
CA ALA A 2 4.95 -11.99 -6.09
C ALA A 2 4.14 -10.94 -6.83
N PHE A 3 4.66 -9.71 -6.87
CA PHE A 3 4.22 -8.70 -7.80
C PHE A 3 5.42 -8.08 -8.50
N ASN A 4 5.19 -7.55 -9.69
CA ASN A 4 6.16 -6.73 -10.40
C ASN A 4 5.71 -5.27 -10.31
N PHE A 5 6.65 -4.38 -10.03
CA PHE A 5 6.46 -2.94 -10.16
C PHE A 5 7.62 -2.35 -10.96
N LYS A 6 7.30 -1.72 -12.11
CA LYS A 6 8.28 -1.11 -13.03
C LYS A 6 9.46 -2.04 -13.39
N GLY A 7 9.18 -3.30 -13.68
CA GLY A 7 10.19 -4.30 -14.03
C GLY A 7 10.90 -4.93 -12.83
N THR A 8 10.69 -4.42 -11.61
CA THR A 8 11.29 -5.00 -10.39
C THR A 8 10.31 -5.96 -9.74
N ARG A 9 10.78 -7.17 -9.42
CA ARG A 9 9.97 -8.21 -8.80
C ARG A 9 10.11 -8.22 -7.28
N TYR A 10 8.99 -8.27 -6.58
CA TYR A 10 8.89 -8.30 -5.12
C TYR A 10 8.21 -9.60 -4.68
N ALA A 11 8.95 -10.46 -3.97
CA ALA A 11 8.41 -11.70 -3.41
C ALA A 11 7.62 -11.40 -2.13
N VAL A 12 6.41 -11.96 -2.02
CA VAL A 12 5.50 -11.74 -0.89
C VAL A 12 4.86 -13.04 -0.44
N ARG A 13 4.51 -13.12 0.85
CA ARG A 13 3.88 -14.30 1.44
C ARG A 13 2.37 -14.19 1.47
N PHE A 14 1.85 -13.01 1.78
CA PHE A 14 0.42 -12.74 1.92
C PHE A 14 -0.03 -11.59 1.03
N TRP A 15 -1.34 -11.51 0.76
CA TRP A 15 -1.91 -10.39 0.01
C TRP A 15 -1.60 -9.05 0.67
N LYS A 16 -1.75 -8.94 2.00
CA LYS A 16 -1.44 -7.71 2.75
C LYS A 16 -0.02 -7.21 2.52
N ASP A 17 0.94 -8.12 2.33
CA ASP A 17 2.35 -7.76 2.12
C ASP A 17 2.54 -6.99 0.79
N ILE A 18 1.66 -7.19 -0.20
CA ILE A 18 1.68 -6.40 -1.45
C ILE A 18 1.46 -4.91 -1.14
N LEU A 19 0.42 -4.58 -0.37
CA LEU A 19 0.13 -3.18 -0.02
C LEU A 19 1.26 -2.57 0.78
N ILE A 20 1.78 -3.30 1.77
CA ILE A 20 2.86 -2.81 2.62
C ILE A 20 4.15 -2.59 1.82
N GLU A 21 4.48 -3.49 0.90
CA GLU A 21 5.68 -3.33 0.09
C GLU A 21 5.54 -2.20 -0.93
N ILE A 22 4.38 -2.02 -1.56
CA ILE A 22 4.10 -0.83 -2.37
C ILE A 22 4.29 0.44 -1.54
N CYS A 23 3.74 0.48 -0.32
CA CYS A 23 3.88 1.63 0.57
C CYS A 23 5.35 1.89 0.96
N ASN A 24 6.13 0.85 1.23
CA ASN A 24 7.57 0.97 1.52
C ASN A 24 8.35 1.53 0.32
N VAL A 25 8.03 1.06 -0.90
CA VAL A 25 8.66 1.57 -2.12
C VAL A 25 8.29 3.03 -2.35
N MET A 26 7.01 3.39 -2.19
CA MET A 26 6.54 4.77 -2.35
C MET A 26 7.09 5.71 -1.27
N SER A 27 7.20 5.27 -0.01
CA SER A 27 7.77 6.10 1.07
C SER A 27 9.26 6.34 0.88
N SER A 28 9.98 5.38 0.30
CA SER A 28 11.39 5.51 -0.07
C SER A 28 11.58 6.47 -1.24
N MET A 29 10.81 6.30 -2.32
CA MET A 29 10.94 7.12 -3.54
C MET A 29 10.40 8.55 -3.41
N HIS A 30 9.37 8.75 -2.59
CA HIS A 30 8.64 10.01 -2.44
C HIS A 30 8.64 10.52 -1.01
N ARG A 31 9.79 10.42 -0.31
CA ARG A 31 9.91 10.68 1.14
C ARG A 31 9.26 11.98 1.63
N ASN A 32 9.44 13.08 0.90
CA ASN A 32 8.91 14.39 1.29
C ASN A 32 7.40 14.53 1.10
N ASN A 33 6.78 13.62 0.33
CA ASN A 33 5.37 13.71 -0.08
C ASN A 33 4.57 12.45 0.27
N PHE A 34 5.17 11.48 0.98
CA PHE A 34 4.53 10.21 1.23
C PHE A 34 3.26 10.35 2.09
N GLU A 35 3.19 11.34 2.97
CA GLU A 35 2.01 11.62 3.80
C GLU A 35 0.73 11.88 3.00
N ARG A 36 0.82 12.15 1.69
CA ARG A 36 -0.35 12.22 0.80
C ARG A 36 -1.23 10.97 0.89
N VAL A 37 -0.70 9.79 1.22
CA VAL A 37 -1.52 8.57 1.41
C VAL A 37 -2.63 8.76 2.45
N LEU A 38 -2.46 9.67 3.41
CA LEU A 38 -3.50 10.03 4.40
C LEU A 38 -4.76 10.64 3.77
N THR A 39 -4.69 11.12 2.52
CA THR A 39 -5.88 11.60 1.80
C THR A 39 -6.74 10.47 1.23
N LEU A 40 -6.24 9.22 1.21
CA LEU A 40 -7.00 8.05 0.79
C LEU A 40 -7.94 7.62 1.94
N GLN A 41 -9.23 7.93 1.77
CA GLN A 41 -10.24 7.74 2.81
C GLN A 41 -11.22 6.64 2.44
N GLY A 42 -11.47 5.74 3.40
CA GLY A 42 -12.57 4.78 3.33
C GLY A 42 -13.88 5.41 3.78
N ARG A 43 -15.00 4.69 3.57
CA ARG A 43 -16.34 5.21 3.91
C ARG A 43 -16.56 5.46 5.40
N LYS A 44 -15.98 4.61 6.27
CA LYS A 44 -16.19 4.64 7.73
C LYS A 44 -14.91 4.81 8.53
N ARG A 45 -13.76 4.43 7.97
CA ARG A 45 -12.45 4.41 8.62
C ARG A 45 -11.40 4.82 7.60
N PRO A 46 -10.30 5.44 8.05
CA PRO A 46 -9.17 5.73 7.17
C PRO A 46 -8.52 4.43 6.70
N TYR A 47 -7.89 4.47 5.52
CA TYR A 47 -6.98 3.40 5.09
C TYR A 47 -5.57 3.60 5.64
N PHE A 48 -5.19 4.87 5.83
CA PHE A 48 -3.89 5.26 6.37
C PHE A 48 -4.10 6.27 7.49
N THR A 49 -3.36 6.12 8.58
CA THR A 49 -3.43 7.03 9.74
C THR A 49 -2.11 7.00 10.51
N LYS A 50 -1.85 8.04 11.30
CA LYS A 50 -0.77 8.06 12.28
C LYS A 50 -1.17 7.41 13.62
N ASN A 51 -2.45 7.07 13.79
CA ASN A 51 -3.00 6.47 15.00
C ASN A 51 -3.51 5.05 14.73
N ALA A 52 -2.71 4.03 15.09
CA ALA A 52 -3.05 2.62 14.86
C ALA A 52 -4.42 2.19 15.42
N ASN A 53 -4.92 2.84 16.48
CA ASN A 53 -6.21 2.50 17.11
C ASN A 53 -7.44 2.83 16.24
N GLU A 54 -7.26 3.63 15.18
CA GLU A 54 -8.34 3.94 14.24
C GLU A 54 -8.57 2.81 13.22
N LEU A 55 -7.61 1.87 13.10
CA LEU A 55 -7.63 0.75 12.17
C LEU A 55 -8.05 -0.56 12.85
N ARG A 56 -8.49 -1.53 12.06
CA ARG A 56 -8.84 -2.88 12.54
C ARG A 56 -7.61 -3.79 12.62
N LEU A 57 -6.81 -3.81 11.56
CA LEU A 57 -5.54 -4.55 11.52
C LEU A 57 -4.43 -3.62 11.02
N PRO A 58 -3.89 -2.76 11.92
CA PRO A 58 -2.85 -1.82 11.56
C PRO A 58 -1.53 -2.53 11.24
N GLU A 59 -0.92 -2.18 10.13
CA GLU A 59 0.44 -2.60 9.78
C GLU A 59 1.31 -1.35 9.56
N LYS A 60 2.49 -1.31 10.20
CA LYS A 60 3.36 -0.13 10.16
C LYS A 60 4.13 -0.07 8.84
N ILE A 61 4.14 1.09 8.20
CA ILE A 61 4.98 1.33 7.02
C ILE A 61 6.41 1.65 7.50
N LYS A 62 7.41 1.04 6.86
CA LYS A 62 8.80 1.18 7.30
C LYS A 62 9.25 2.63 7.18
N ASN A 63 10.01 3.09 8.19
CA ASN A 63 10.59 4.43 8.25
C ASN A 63 9.58 5.60 8.23
N THR A 64 8.33 5.35 8.62
CA THR A 64 7.31 6.39 8.79
C THR A 64 6.58 6.23 10.14
N ASP A 65 5.77 7.20 10.50
CA ASP A 65 4.80 7.17 11.60
C ASP A 65 3.39 6.75 11.12
N ILE A 66 3.27 6.26 9.89
CA ILE A 66 1.98 5.92 9.25
C ILE A 66 1.73 4.41 9.31
N PHE A 67 0.49 4.06 9.61
CA PHE A 67 -0.04 2.70 9.59
C PHE A 67 -1.04 2.54 8.44
N ALA A 68 -1.05 1.36 7.83
CA ALA A 68 -2.00 0.96 6.79
C ALA A 68 -3.01 -0.06 7.33
N GLU A 69 -4.27 0.05 6.91
CA GLU A 69 -5.30 -0.97 7.17
C GLU A 69 -5.05 -2.19 6.29
N THR A 70 -4.93 -3.37 6.92
CA THR A 70 -4.70 -4.63 6.20
C THR A 70 -5.81 -5.67 6.39
N ASN A 71 -6.87 -5.33 7.14
CA ASN A 71 -8.09 -6.12 7.21
C ASN A 71 -8.98 -5.87 5.97
N LEU A 72 -8.43 -6.18 4.79
CA LEU A 72 -9.05 -6.07 3.48
C LEU A 72 -9.00 -7.43 2.76
N SER A 73 -9.94 -7.66 1.82
CA SER A 73 -9.85 -8.81 0.92
C SER A 73 -8.67 -8.67 -0.04
N ALA A 74 -8.26 -9.77 -0.69
CA ALA A 74 -7.21 -9.75 -1.72
C ALA A 74 -7.46 -8.64 -2.77
N ASN A 75 -8.69 -8.56 -3.31
CA ASN A 75 -9.07 -7.52 -4.26
C ASN A 75 -9.01 -6.11 -3.66
N GLY A 76 -9.39 -5.97 -2.39
CA GLY A 76 -9.29 -4.69 -1.66
C GLY A 76 -7.83 -4.24 -1.48
N ILE A 77 -6.94 -5.15 -1.14
CA ILE A 77 -5.50 -4.89 -1.05
C ILE A 77 -4.93 -4.45 -2.40
N VAL A 78 -5.21 -5.18 -3.47
CA VAL A 78 -4.72 -4.85 -4.82
C VAL A 78 -5.23 -3.49 -5.26
N LYS A 79 -6.52 -3.23 -5.07
CA LYS A 79 -7.10 -1.92 -5.39
C LYS A 79 -6.43 -0.80 -4.60
N MET A 80 -6.26 -0.96 -3.29
CA MET A 80 -5.61 0.05 -2.46
C MET A 80 -4.15 0.29 -2.87
N GLY A 81 -3.42 -0.77 -3.25
CA GLY A 81 -2.08 -0.65 -3.79
C GLY A 81 -2.04 0.17 -5.08
N LEU A 82 -2.99 -0.06 -6.00
CA LEU A 82 -3.13 0.74 -7.23
C LEU A 82 -3.53 2.19 -6.94
N ASP A 83 -4.40 2.44 -5.96
CA ASP A 83 -4.78 3.80 -5.54
C ASP A 83 -3.58 4.56 -4.98
N VAL A 84 -2.73 3.90 -4.18
CA VAL A 84 -1.44 4.45 -3.70
C VAL A 84 -0.53 4.76 -4.87
N LEU A 85 -0.33 3.83 -5.82
CA LEU A 85 0.51 4.05 -7.00
C LEU A 85 0.03 5.26 -7.83
N SER A 86 -1.29 5.32 -8.08
CA SER A 86 -1.93 6.42 -8.82
C SER A 86 -1.73 7.78 -8.15
N LEU A 87 -1.79 7.83 -6.81
CA LEU A 87 -1.56 9.04 -6.03
C LEU A 87 -0.16 9.66 -6.29
N PHE A 88 0.83 8.82 -6.59
CA PHE A 88 2.21 9.22 -6.92
C PHE A 88 2.50 9.25 -8.43
N GLY A 89 1.46 9.12 -9.28
CA GLY A 89 1.56 9.28 -10.74
C GLY A 89 1.97 8.01 -11.49
N TYR A 90 1.95 6.85 -10.86
CA TYR A 90 2.16 5.58 -11.54
C TYR A 90 0.86 5.01 -12.07
N ARG A 91 0.94 4.28 -13.18
CA ARG A 91 -0.24 3.71 -13.82
C ARG A 91 -0.38 2.24 -13.48
N LYS A 92 -1.57 1.69 -13.72
CA LYS A 92 -1.84 0.26 -13.47
C LYS A 92 -0.92 -0.64 -14.28
N GLU A 93 -0.52 -0.23 -15.48
CA GLU A 93 0.38 -1.01 -16.35
C GLU A 93 1.79 -1.15 -15.77
N ASP A 94 2.18 -0.28 -14.83
CA ASP A 94 3.45 -0.39 -14.12
C ASP A 94 3.42 -1.52 -13.06
N PHE A 95 2.28 -2.17 -12.83
CA PHE A 95 2.06 -3.15 -11.78
C PHE A 95 1.40 -4.44 -12.29
N THR A 96 1.98 -5.59 -11.95
CA THR A 96 1.38 -6.92 -12.24
C THR A 96 1.54 -7.86 -11.04
N ILE A 97 0.66 -8.85 -10.95
CA ILE A 97 0.67 -9.86 -9.87
C ILE A 97 0.94 -11.23 -10.44
N GLU A 98 1.84 -11.96 -9.79
CA GLU A 98 2.20 -13.35 -10.05
C GLU A 98 1.68 -14.22 -8.89
N ALA A 99 0.46 -14.74 -9.04
CA ALA A 99 -0.14 -15.71 -8.14
C ALA A 99 -0.31 -17.06 -8.87
N HIS A 100 0.21 -18.13 -8.27
CA HIS A 100 0.09 -19.52 -8.73
C HIS A 100 -0.79 -20.29 -7.76
#